data_AF-A0A1V2AC77-F1
#
_entry.id   AF-A0A1V2AC77-F1
#
_cell.length_a   1.000
_cell.length_b   1.000
_cell.length_c   1.000
_cell.angle_alpha   90.00
_cell.angle_beta   90.00
_cell.angle_gamma   90.00
#
_symmetry.space_group_name_H-M   'P 1'
#
loop_
_entity.id
_entity.type
_entity.pdbx_description
1 polymer ?
#
loop_
_entity_poly.entity_id
_entity_poly.type
_entity_poly.pdbx_seq_one_letter_code
_entity_poly.pdbx_strand_id
1 'polypeptide(L)'
;MAKKKKKAAAVEIEEKKGHSTFQWIVFVFFIPLLFALTVALIVMTIAGVNVFEKTKEVAANVPYVSEWVGAEKEKDGKSDSEKVSELQADIKNKEAKINSLEDKLSSSDKEIEELLTEQDRLNAELKQLQQQQTAETAKGEGAVEETGTNDVIKTYETMNAKNISSIIVNMTDAEAVGILEQLSIEKQADVLAKLPAETAAEYTKLLSNE
;
A
#
# COMPACT_ATOMS: atom_id res chain seq x y z
N MET A 1 14.70 44.01 -50.80
CA MET A 1 15.79 43.12 -51.27
C MET A 1 17.14 43.69 -50.81
N ALA A 2 18.11 42.81 -50.54
CA ALA A 2 19.56 43.02 -50.34
C ALA A 2 20.01 43.86 -49.11
N LYS A 3 20.39 43.22 -47.99
CA LYS A 3 21.71 42.65 -47.63
C LYS A 3 22.84 43.68 -47.37
N LYS A 4 23.21 43.71 -46.09
CA LYS A 4 24.59 43.71 -45.51
C LYS A 4 25.55 44.85 -45.91
N LYS A 5 26.07 45.55 -44.90
CA LYS A 5 27.48 45.37 -44.48
C LYS A 5 27.76 45.98 -43.10
N LYS A 6 28.25 45.12 -42.21
CA LYS A 6 28.99 45.45 -40.97
C LYS A 6 30.18 46.35 -41.29
N LYS A 7 30.46 47.32 -40.42
CA LYS A 7 31.84 47.69 -40.03
C LYS A 7 31.91 47.65 -38.51
N ALA A 8 32.89 46.90 -38.04
CA ALA A 8 33.20 46.63 -36.65
C ALA A 8 34.16 47.67 -36.09
N ALA A 9 34.18 47.71 -34.76
CA ALA A 9 35.29 48.10 -33.88
C ALA A 9 35.69 49.59 -33.85
N ALA A 10 35.10 50.31 -32.89
CA ALA A 10 35.90 51.10 -31.98
C ALA A 10 36.05 50.26 -30.69
N VAL A 11 37.24 49.71 -30.49
CA VAL A 11 37.67 49.19 -29.19
C VAL A 11 38.04 50.42 -28.38
N GLU A 12 37.17 50.80 -27.44
CA GLU A 12 37.52 51.73 -26.37
C GLU A 12 38.00 50.90 -25.18
N ILE A 13 39.24 51.15 -24.82
CA ILE A 13 39.95 50.54 -23.70
C ILE A 13 39.64 51.35 -22.43
N GLU A 14 39.36 50.62 -21.35
CA GLU A 14 39.29 51.05 -19.94
C GLU A 14 38.32 52.19 -19.56
N GLU A 15 37.21 51.79 -18.92
CA GLU A 15 36.83 52.43 -17.66
C GLU A 15 36.81 51.38 -16.56
N LYS A 16 37.88 51.33 -15.76
CA LYS A 16 37.84 50.75 -14.42
C LYS A 16 36.81 51.55 -13.62
N LYS A 17 35.55 51.08 -13.58
CA LYS A 17 34.63 51.49 -12.51
C LYS A 17 35.26 51.02 -11.22
N GLY A 18 35.86 51.98 -10.51
CA GLY A 18 36.61 51.74 -9.28
C GLY A 18 35.79 50.85 -8.36
N HIS A 19 36.35 49.71 -7.99
CA HIS A 19 35.76 48.86 -6.98
C HIS A 19 35.55 49.75 -5.75
N SER A 20 34.30 49.97 -5.36
CA SER A 20 33.99 50.77 -4.17
C SER A 20 34.79 50.15 -3.03
N THR A 21 35.55 50.95 -2.28
CA THR A 21 36.39 50.46 -1.16
C THR A 21 35.57 49.62 -0.18
N PHE A 22 34.28 49.93 -0.05
CA PHE A 22 33.31 49.11 0.67
C PHE A 22 33.11 47.72 0.05
N GLN A 23 32.93 47.63 -1.28
CA GLN A 23 32.82 46.35 -1.98
C GLN A 23 34.11 45.52 -1.82
N TRP A 24 35.28 46.17 -1.73
CA TRP A 24 36.57 45.50 -1.48
C TRP A 24 36.63 44.89 -0.09
N ILE A 25 36.24 45.66 0.92
CA ILE A 25 36.18 45.18 2.31
C ILE A 25 35.15 44.05 2.42
N VAL A 26 33.98 44.18 1.79
CA VAL A 26 32.96 43.12 1.83
C VAL A 26 33.47 41.83 1.20
N PHE A 27 34.11 41.92 0.02
CA PHE A 27 34.59 40.76 -0.70
C PHE A 27 35.82 40.09 -0.05
N VAL A 28 36.75 40.89 0.51
CA VAL A 28 37.99 40.39 1.12
C VAL A 28 37.82 39.98 2.58
N PHE A 29 36.90 40.60 3.32
CA PHE A 29 36.71 40.33 4.75
C PHE A 29 35.39 39.61 5.03
N PHE A 30 34.26 40.14 4.56
CA PHE A 30 32.92 39.64 4.94
C PHE A 30 32.56 38.30 4.30
N ILE A 31 32.87 38.12 3.02
CA ILE A 31 32.59 36.86 2.31
C ILE A 31 33.41 35.69 2.91
N PRO A 32 34.73 35.81 3.13
CA PRO A 32 35.51 34.77 3.80
C PRO A 32 35.05 34.52 5.24
N LEU A 33 34.66 35.56 5.98
CA LEU A 33 34.14 35.43 7.34
C LEU A 33 32.83 34.63 7.39
N LEU A 34 31.86 34.95 6.50
CA LEU A 34 30.62 34.21 6.39
C LEU A 34 30.86 32.75 5.98
N PHE A 35 31.78 32.51 5.04
CA PHE A 35 32.15 31.16 4.63
C PHE A 35 32.78 30.36 5.78
N ALA A 36 33.67 30.98 6.57
CA ALA A 36 34.23 30.34 7.75
C ALA A 36 33.15 30.02 8.79
N LEU A 37 32.18 30.93 8.98
CA LEU A 37 31.07 30.74 9.91
C LEU A 37 30.17 29.56 9.49
N THR A 38 29.83 29.45 8.22
CA THR A 38 28.98 28.35 7.72
C THR A 38 29.67 27.00 7.85
N VAL A 39 30.96 26.92 7.53
CA VAL A 39 31.76 25.69 7.72
C VAL A 39 31.84 25.33 9.21
N ALA A 40 32.07 26.31 10.08
CA ALA A 40 32.11 26.08 11.52
C ALA A 40 30.78 25.55 12.07
N LEU A 41 29.64 26.09 11.60
CA LEU A 41 28.32 25.60 11.99
C LEU A 41 28.11 24.14 11.58
N ILE A 42 28.46 23.77 10.35
CA ILE A 42 28.35 22.38 9.87
C ILE A 42 29.20 21.45 10.74
N VAL A 43 30.44 21.83 11.05
CA VAL A 43 31.33 21.03 11.91
C VAL A 43 30.75 20.89 13.32
N MET A 44 30.21 21.96 13.91
CA MET A 44 29.60 21.91 15.25
C MET A 44 28.36 21.02 15.28
N THR A 45 27.52 21.07 14.24
CA THR A 45 26.34 20.19 14.12
C THR A 45 26.74 18.72 14.03
N ILE A 46 27.78 18.40 13.23
CA ILE A 46 28.29 17.02 13.12
C ILE A 46 28.94 16.56 14.42
N ALA A 47 29.62 17.46 15.15
CA ALA A 47 30.22 17.18 16.45
C ALA A 47 29.18 17.04 17.59
N GLY A 48 27.88 17.16 17.31
CA GLY A 48 26.81 17.05 18.30
C GLY A 48 26.74 18.23 19.28
N VAL A 49 27.40 19.35 18.96
CA VAL A 49 27.37 20.55 19.79
C VAL A 49 26.05 21.27 19.55
N ASN A 50 25.28 21.51 20.62
CA ASN A 50 24.04 22.28 20.54
C ASN A 50 24.34 23.77 20.32
N VAL A 51 24.51 24.15 19.05
CA VAL A 51 24.86 25.51 18.62
C VAL A 51 23.89 26.56 19.16
N PHE A 52 22.62 26.20 19.39
CA PHE A 52 21.60 27.12 19.91
C PHE A 52 21.84 27.50 21.38
N GLU A 53 22.18 26.54 22.23
CA GLU A 53 22.49 26.77 23.64
C GLU A 53 23.80 27.55 23.82
N LYS A 54 24.84 27.18 23.07
CA LYS A 54 26.14 27.87 23.10
C LYS A 54 26.04 29.31 22.60
N THR A 55 25.19 29.57 21.60
CA THR A 55 24.95 30.93 21.10
C THR A 55 24.30 31.80 22.17
N LYS A 56 23.38 31.24 22.97
CA LYS A 56 22.74 31.94 24.10
C LYS A 56 23.71 32.30 25.21
N GLU A 57 24.64 31.40 25.53
CA GLU A 57 25.71 31.63 26.52
C GLU A 57 26.71 32.71 26.04
N VAL A 58 27.13 32.65 24.78
CA VAL A 58 28.07 33.63 24.21
C VAL A 58 27.40 35.00 24.06
N ALA A 59 26.14 35.06 23.61
CA ALA A 59 25.39 36.31 23.45
C ALA A 59 25.12 37.01 24.80
N ALA A 60 24.98 36.26 25.89
CA ALA A 60 24.82 36.83 27.24
C ALA A 60 26.09 37.51 27.77
N ASN A 61 27.26 37.16 27.26
CA ASN A 61 28.56 37.68 27.71
C ASN A 61 29.11 38.83 26.86
N VAL A 62 28.42 39.22 25.78
CA VAL A 62 28.81 40.35 24.92
C VAL A 62 28.01 41.61 25.31
N PRO A 63 28.64 42.63 25.90
CA PRO A 63 27.95 43.89 26.20
C PRO A 63 27.40 44.53 24.91
N TYR A 64 26.20 45.12 24.98
CA TYR A 64 25.35 45.63 23.88
C TYR A 64 24.56 44.61 23.04
N VAL A 65 24.86 43.30 23.09
CA VAL A 65 24.05 42.28 22.37
C VAL A 65 22.89 41.76 23.22
N SER A 66 23.06 41.78 24.55
CA SER A 66 22.05 41.33 25.52
C SER A 66 20.75 42.14 25.47
N GLU A 67 20.79 43.43 25.12
CA GLU A 67 19.59 44.29 25.00
C GLU A 67 18.76 43.93 23.76
N TRP A 68 19.40 43.52 22.66
CA TRP A 68 18.71 43.18 21.42
C TRP A 68 18.14 41.75 21.47
N VAL A 69 18.86 40.83 22.13
CA VAL A 69 18.40 39.45 22.39
C VAL A 69 17.37 39.40 23.54
N GLY A 70 17.38 40.37 24.45
CA GLY A 70 16.41 40.48 25.55
C GLY A 70 14.98 40.79 25.10
N ALA A 71 14.79 41.35 23.90
CA ALA A 71 13.49 41.71 23.35
C ALA A 71 12.69 40.52 22.78
N GLU A 72 13.30 39.34 22.59
CA GLU A 72 12.59 38.12 22.17
C GLU A 72 12.09 37.26 23.34
N LYS A 73 12.32 37.67 24.60
CA LYS A 73 11.86 36.94 25.79
C LYS A 73 10.37 37.12 26.14
N GLU A 74 9.52 37.56 25.21
CA GLU A 74 8.08 37.71 25.45
C GLU A 74 7.18 36.94 24.46
N LYS A 75 7.49 35.67 24.18
CA LYS A 75 6.50 34.75 23.57
C LYS A 75 6.56 33.32 24.11
N ASP A 76 6.55 33.15 25.43
CA ASP A 76 5.95 31.97 26.06
C ASP A 76 5.84 32.20 27.58
N GLY A 77 4.75 32.82 28.02
CA GLY A 77 4.52 33.23 29.42
C GLY A 77 4.25 32.09 30.40
N LYS A 78 4.74 30.87 30.13
CA LYS A 78 4.61 29.72 31.05
C LYS A 78 5.82 29.61 31.95
N SER A 79 5.59 29.50 33.25
CA SER A 79 6.65 29.22 34.22
C SER A 79 7.27 27.83 33.97
N ASP A 80 8.53 27.62 34.36
CA ASP A 80 9.19 26.32 34.22
C ASP A 80 8.37 25.18 34.88
N SER A 81 7.65 25.48 35.95
CA SER A 81 6.72 24.56 36.62
C SER A 81 5.54 24.14 35.73
N GLU A 82 4.96 25.06 34.98
CA GLU A 82 3.85 24.76 34.06
C GLU A 82 4.31 23.92 32.87
N LYS A 83 5.52 24.17 32.36
CA LYS A 83 6.13 23.35 31.29
C LYS A 83 6.41 21.93 31.74
N VAL A 84 6.90 21.76 32.97
CA VAL A 84 7.10 20.42 33.56
C VAL A 84 5.77 19.69 33.74
N SER A 85 4.71 20.38 34.18
CA SER A 85 3.37 19.79 34.32
C SER A 85 2.78 19.35 32.97
N GLU A 86 2.91 20.18 31.94
CA GLU A 86 2.47 19.87 30.58
C GLU A 86 3.22 18.67 29.99
N LEU A 87 4.55 18.63 30.14
CA LEU A 87 5.36 17.48 29.73
C LEU A 87 4.98 16.20 30.47
N GLN A 88 4.66 16.26 31.77
CA GLN A 88 4.17 15.10 32.52
C GLN A 88 2.79 14.62 32.03
N ALA A 89 1.90 15.55 31.69
CA ALA A 89 0.59 15.21 31.13
C ALA A 89 0.74 14.54 29.75
N ASP A 90 1.64 15.06 28.90
CA ASP A 90 1.96 14.47 27.61
C ASP A 90 2.58 13.08 27.73
N ILE A 91 3.49 12.88 28.70
CA ILE A 91 4.08 11.57 28.99
C ILE A 91 2.96 10.58 29.38
N LYS A 92 2.09 10.95 30.32
CA LYS A 92 0.97 10.08 30.73
C LYS A 92 0.02 9.75 29.58
N ASN A 93 -0.26 10.71 28.71
CA ASN A 93 -1.10 10.48 27.52
C ASN A 93 -0.42 9.49 26.56
N LYS A 94 0.88 9.69 26.30
CA LYS A 94 1.66 8.78 25.46
C LYS A 94 1.75 7.37 26.06
N GLU A 95 1.96 7.25 27.37
CA GLU A 95 1.95 5.96 28.08
C GLU A 95 0.57 5.27 27.95
N ALA A 96 -0.53 5.99 28.18
CA ALA A 96 -1.87 5.45 27.99
C ALA A 96 -2.12 5.00 26.55
N LYS A 97 -1.58 5.75 25.57
CA LYS A 97 -1.67 5.38 24.15
C LYS A 97 -0.84 4.15 23.81
N ILE A 98 0.36 4.03 24.38
CA ILE A 98 1.22 2.85 24.23
C ILE A 98 0.51 1.62 24.78
N ASN A 99 0.02 1.69 26.03
CA ASN A 99 -0.71 0.57 26.65
C ASN A 99 -1.92 0.15 25.81
N SER A 100 -2.71 1.12 25.31
CA SER A 100 -3.85 0.81 24.43
C SER A 100 -3.44 0.15 23.11
N LEU A 101 -2.28 0.51 22.55
CA LEU A 101 -1.75 -0.11 21.34
C LEU A 101 -1.19 -1.51 21.61
N GLU A 102 -0.53 -1.71 22.75
CA GLU A 102 -0.05 -3.02 23.21
C GLU A 102 -1.22 -3.98 23.47
N ASP A 103 -2.28 -3.52 24.12
CA ASP A 103 -3.50 -4.31 24.33
C ASP A 103 -4.12 -4.72 22.99
N LYS A 104 -4.24 -3.78 22.05
CA LYS A 104 -4.79 -4.07 20.72
C LYS A 104 -3.92 -5.04 19.93
N LEU A 105 -2.59 -4.89 20.01
CA LEU A 105 -1.65 -5.81 19.38
C LEU A 105 -1.80 -7.22 19.97
N SER A 106 -1.86 -7.34 21.30
CA SER A 106 -2.06 -8.62 21.98
C SER A 106 -3.41 -9.26 21.61
N SER A 107 -4.48 -8.47 21.48
CA SER A 107 -5.77 -8.99 21.01
C SER A 107 -5.71 -9.48 19.56
N SER A 108 -5.06 -8.73 18.67
CA SER A 108 -4.90 -9.13 17.28
C SER A 108 -4.02 -10.38 17.14
N ASP A 109 -2.95 -10.51 17.93
CA ASP A 109 -2.11 -11.71 17.94
C ASP A 109 -2.90 -12.95 18.37
N LYS A 110 -3.77 -12.83 19.39
CA LYS A 110 -4.67 -13.92 19.80
C LYS A 110 -5.66 -14.29 18.70
N GLU A 111 -6.27 -13.30 18.05
CA GLU A 111 -7.20 -13.53 16.94
C GLU A 111 -6.51 -14.24 15.77
N ILE A 112 -5.25 -13.88 15.48
CA ILE A 112 -4.43 -14.57 14.48
C ILE A 112 -4.17 -16.03 14.89
N GLU A 113 -3.79 -16.29 16.15
CA GLU A 113 -3.59 -17.67 16.64
C GLU A 113 -4.88 -18.50 16.56
N GLU A 114 -6.03 -17.92 16.92
CA GLU A 114 -7.34 -18.57 16.80
C GLU A 114 -7.68 -18.90 15.34
N LEU A 115 -7.48 -17.95 14.43
CA LEU A 115 -7.71 -18.15 12.99
C LEU A 115 -6.77 -19.19 12.37
N LEU A 116 -5.49 -19.22 12.77
CA LEU A 116 -4.54 -20.24 12.33
C LEU A 116 -4.94 -21.63 12.84
N THR A 117 -5.37 -21.72 14.11
CA THR A 117 -5.87 -22.97 14.68
C THR A 117 -7.11 -23.47 13.94
N GLU A 118 -8.05 -22.58 13.63
CA GLU A 118 -9.25 -22.93 12.87
C GLU A 118 -8.91 -23.31 11.43
N GLN A 119 -7.98 -22.61 10.79
CA GLN A 119 -7.48 -22.99 9.46
C GLN A 119 -6.86 -24.39 9.49
N ASP A 120 -6.04 -24.71 10.49
CA ASP A 120 -5.44 -26.03 10.65
C ASP A 120 -6.50 -27.11 10.89
N ARG A 121 -7.52 -26.81 11.70
CA ARG A 121 -8.68 -27.69 11.92
C ARG A 121 -9.43 -27.95 10.62
N LEU A 122 -9.75 -26.90 9.86
CA LEU A 122 -10.45 -27.00 8.58
C LEU A 122 -9.61 -27.74 7.54
N ASN A 123 -8.29 -27.51 7.49
CA ASN A 123 -7.40 -28.24 6.60
C ASN A 123 -7.30 -29.74 6.98
N ALA A 124 -7.27 -30.06 8.28
CA ALA A 124 -7.32 -31.44 8.74
C ALA A 124 -8.64 -32.10 8.39
N GLU A 125 -9.77 -31.40 8.56
CA GLU A 125 -11.10 -31.86 8.16
C GLU A 125 -11.17 -32.08 6.64
N LEU A 126 -10.70 -31.12 5.84
CA LEU A 126 -10.65 -31.24 4.38
C LEU A 126 -9.78 -32.42 3.95
N LYS A 127 -8.63 -32.62 4.60
CA LYS A 127 -7.77 -33.79 4.35
C LYS A 127 -8.45 -35.09 4.75
N GLN A 128 -9.22 -35.11 5.85
CA GLN A 128 -9.99 -36.27 6.26
C GLN A 128 -11.12 -36.58 5.27
N LEU A 129 -11.84 -35.56 4.80
CA LEU A 129 -12.87 -35.71 3.76
C LEU A 129 -12.26 -36.18 2.44
N GLN A 130 -11.12 -35.62 2.03
CA GLN A 130 -10.37 -36.08 0.86
C GLN A 130 -9.88 -37.51 1.04
N GLN A 131 -9.43 -37.90 2.24
CA GLN A 131 -9.04 -39.28 2.52
C GLN A 131 -10.24 -40.23 2.59
N GLN A 132 -11.42 -39.77 3.02
CA GLN A 132 -12.66 -40.55 2.93
C GLN A 132 -13.07 -40.73 1.47
N GLN A 133 -13.07 -39.65 0.68
CA GLN A 133 -13.25 -39.74 -0.77
C GLN A 133 -12.19 -40.65 -1.41
N THR A 134 -10.92 -40.53 -1.03
CA THR A 134 -9.84 -41.35 -1.60
C THR A 134 -9.89 -42.78 -1.07
N ALA A 135 -10.42 -43.06 0.11
CA ALA A 135 -10.65 -44.42 0.61
C ALA A 135 -11.90 -45.05 -0.03
N GLU A 136 -12.91 -44.25 -0.37
CA GLU A 136 -14.01 -44.61 -1.26
C GLU A 136 -13.49 -44.82 -2.70
N THR A 137 -12.53 -44.02 -3.16
CA THR A 137 -11.91 -44.12 -4.51
C THR A 137 -10.83 -45.20 -4.58
N ALA A 138 -10.17 -45.57 -3.48
CA ALA A 138 -9.18 -46.65 -3.40
C ALA A 138 -9.84 -48.01 -3.09
N LYS A 139 -11.06 -48.02 -2.55
CA LYS A 139 -12.00 -49.12 -2.79
C LYS A 139 -12.53 -49.08 -4.24
N GLY A 140 -12.56 -47.91 -4.86
CA GLY A 140 -12.88 -47.62 -6.26
C GLY A 140 -11.89 -48.13 -7.31
N GLU A 141 -10.59 -48.24 -7.00
CA GLU A 141 -9.58 -48.76 -7.95
C GLU A 141 -9.57 -50.31 -8.05
N GLY A 142 -10.42 -50.97 -7.26
CA GLY A 142 -10.81 -52.38 -7.42
C GLY A 142 -12.31 -52.62 -7.55
N ALA A 143 -13.15 -51.60 -7.36
CA ALA A 143 -14.61 -51.71 -7.49
C ALA A 143 -15.23 -50.32 -7.71
N VAL A 144 -15.60 -50.04 -8.95
CA VAL A 144 -16.70 -49.17 -9.36
C VAL A 144 -17.74 -49.03 -8.22
N GLU A 145 -17.75 -47.90 -7.51
CA GLU A 145 -18.87 -47.41 -6.70
C GLU A 145 -19.44 -46.19 -7.43
N GLU A 146 -19.94 -46.48 -8.62
CA GLU A 146 -20.88 -45.70 -9.40
C GLU A 146 -22.27 -46.27 -9.16
N THR A 147 -23.07 -45.75 -8.22
CA THR A 147 -24.45 -46.27 -8.03
C THR A 147 -25.50 -45.20 -7.67
N GLY A 148 -25.23 -43.92 -7.94
CA GLY A 148 -26.25 -42.88 -7.79
C GLY A 148 -26.16 -41.75 -8.83
N THR A 149 -25.08 -40.98 -8.81
CA THR A 149 -24.87 -39.83 -9.71
C THR A 149 -24.50 -40.25 -11.13
N ASN A 150 -23.74 -41.34 -11.27
CA ASN A 150 -23.36 -41.84 -12.59
C ASN A 150 -24.56 -42.45 -13.35
N ASP A 151 -25.51 -43.06 -12.64
CA ASP A 151 -26.70 -43.61 -13.30
C ASP A 151 -27.59 -42.52 -13.90
N VAL A 152 -27.70 -41.36 -13.25
CA VAL A 152 -28.47 -40.23 -13.78
C VAL A 152 -27.79 -39.65 -15.02
N ILE A 153 -26.49 -39.36 -14.96
CA ILE A 153 -25.76 -38.83 -16.13
C ILE A 153 -25.70 -39.85 -17.26
N LYS A 154 -25.45 -41.15 -16.98
CA LYS A 154 -25.56 -42.24 -17.97
C LYS A 154 -26.96 -42.33 -18.58
N THR A 155 -28.00 -42.11 -17.79
CA THR A 155 -29.38 -42.06 -18.30
C THR A 155 -29.55 -40.91 -19.28
N TYR A 156 -29.05 -39.72 -18.95
CA TYR A 156 -29.07 -38.59 -19.89
C TYR A 156 -28.16 -38.84 -21.12
N GLU A 157 -27.02 -39.48 -20.97
CA GLU A 157 -26.12 -39.82 -22.08
C GLU A 157 -26.72 -40.84 -23.05
N THR A 158 -27.51 -41.78 -22.54
CA THR A 158 -28.23 -42.75 -23.38
C THR A 158 -29.54 -42.17 -23.94
N MET A 159 -30.03 -41.06 -23.38
CA MET A 159 -31.21 -40.37 -23.85
C MET A 159 -30.92 -39.59 -25.14
N ASN A 160 -31.95 -39.45 -25.99
CA ASN A 160 -31.85 -38.61 -27.18
C ASN A 160 -31.94 -37.12 -26.79
N ALA A 161 -31.22 -36.27 -27.52
CA ALA A 161 -31.12 -34.85 -27.21
C ALA A 161 -32.46 -34.10 -27.16
N LYS A 162 -33.46 -34.55 -27.93
CA LYS A 162 -34.81 -33.96 -27.92
C LYS A 162 -35.50 -34.16 -26.56
N ASN A 163 -35.42 -35.37 -26.02
CA ASN A 163 -36.02 -35.70 -24.73
C ASN A 163 -35.31 -34.94 -23.61
N ILE A 164 -33.97 -34.87 -23.64
CA ILE A 164 -33.19 -34.08 -22.68
C ILE A 164 -33.60 -32.62 -22.74
N SER A 165 -33.66 -32.02 -23.94
CA SER A 165 -34.05 -30.61 -24.12
C SER A 165 -35.45 -30.31 -23.57
N SER A 166 -36.39 -31.26 -23.68
CA SER A 166 -37.76 -31.12 -23.16
C SER A 166 -37.84 -31.29 -21.65
N ILE A 167 -36.88 -31.98 -21.03
CA ILE A 167 -36.78 -32.10 -19.57
C ILE A 167 -36.17 -30.84 -18.98
N ILE A 168 -34.99 -30.42 -19.48
CA ILE A 168 -34.22 -29.33 -18.89
C ILE A 168 -34.89 -27.96 -19.03
N VAL A 169 -35.74 -27.75 -20.05
CA VAL A 169 -36.53 -26.50 -20.18
C VAL A 169 -37.57 -26.32 -19.06
N ASN A 170 -37.86 -27.38 -18.30
CA ASN A 170 -38.76 -27.35 -17.15
C ASN A 170 -38.01 -27.35 -15.81
N MET A 171 -36.68 -27.29 -15.82
CA MET A 171 -35.84 -27.23 -14.63
C MET A 171 -35.46 -25.78 -14.30
N THR A 172 -34.84 -25.56 -13.15
CA THR A 172 -34.16 -24.29 -12.90
C THR A 172 -32.88 -24.19 -13.74
N ASP A 173 -32.43 -22.97 -14.04
CA ASP A 173 -31.25 -22.76 -14.89
C ASP A 173 -30.00 -23.43 -14.30
N ALA A 174 -29.84 -23.41 -12.97
CA ALA A 174 -28.73 -24.04 -12.28
C ALA A 174 -28.74 -25.58 -12.42
N GLU A 175 -29.90 -26.22 -12.31
CA GLU A 175 -30.04 -27.66 -12.49
C GLU A 175 -29.82 -28.08 -13.94
N ALA A 176 -30.36 -27.30 -14.89
CA ALA A 176 -30.19 -27.54 -16.32
C ALA A 176 -28.72 -27.44 -16.74
N VAL A 177 -28.03 -26.38 -16.33
CA VAL A 177 -26.60 -26.17 -16.60
C VAL A 177 -25.76 -27.26 -15.93
N GLY A 178 -26.05 -27.61 -14.68
CA GLY A 178 -25.33 -28.68 -13.98
C GLY A 178 -25.44 -30.05 -14.65
N ILE A 179 -26.56 -30.35 -15.31
CA ILE A 179 -26.69 -31.56 -16.16
C ILE A 179 -25.88 -31.38 -17.45
N LEU A 180 -26.01 -30.24 -18.14
CA LEU A 180 -25.33 -29.99 -19.40
C LEU A 180 -23.81 -30.03 -19.29
N GLU A 181 -23.22 -29.55 -18.19
CA GLU A 181 -21.78 -29.57 -17.91
C GLU A 181 -21.20 -30.99 -17.79
N GLN A 182 -22.02 -31.93 -17.32
CA GLN A 182 -21.61 -33.32 -17.11
C GLN A 182 -21.80 -34.21 -18.34
N LEU A 183 -22.45 -33.71 -19.39
CA LEU A 183 -22.59 -34.40 -20.66
C LEU A 183 -21.33 -34.27 -21.51
N SER A 184 -21.08 -35.28 -22.33
CA SER A 184 -20.10 -35.23 -23.42
C SER A 184 -20.37 -34.03 -24.33
N ILE A 185 -19.30 -33.48 -24.90
CA ILE A 185 -19.36 -32.26 -25.73
C ILE A 185 -20.33 -32.46 -26.91
N GLU A 186 -20.31 -33.64 -27.52
CA GLU A 186 -21.22 -33.99 -28.62
C GLU A 186 -22.68 -33.99 -28.15
N LYS A 187 -22.96 -34.60 -26.99
CA LYS A 187 -24.31 -34.65 -26.45
C LYS A 187 -24.80 -33.26 -26.01
N GLN A 188 -23.93 -32.48 -25.35
CA GLN A 188 -24.22 -31.12 -24.93
C GLN A 188 -24.58 -30.24 -26.15
N ALA A 189 -23.79 -30.31 -27.23
CA ALA A 189 -24.06 -29.58 -28.46
C ALA A 189 -25.40 -29.99 -29.09
N ASP A 190 -25.69 -31.30 -29.16
CA ASP A 190 -26.95 -31.81 -29.69
C ASP A 190 -28.16 -31.35 -28.86
N VAL A 191 -28.03 -31.26 -27.53
CA VAL A 191 -29.09 -30.79 -26.63
C VAL A 191 -29.33 -29.29 -26.80
N LEU A 192 -28.27 -28.48 -26.79
CA LEU A 192 -28.35 -27.03 -27.03
C LEU A 192 -29.00 -26.73 -28.38
N ALA A 193 -28.70 -27.51 -29.41
CA ALA A 193 -29.31 -27.38 -30.74
C ALA A 193 -30.83 -27.72 -30.78
N LYS A 194 -31.36 -28.37 -29.74
CA LYS A 194 -32.78 -28.73 -29.62
C LYS A 194 -33.56 -27.84 -28.65
N LEU A 195 -32.89 -26.93 -27.95
CA LEU A 195 -33.54 -25.92 -27.13
C LEU A 195 -34.09 -24.75 -27.97
N PRO A 196 -35.05 -23.98 -27.43
CA PRO A 196 -35.38 -22.67 -27.97
C PRO A 196 -34.14 -21.78 -28.04
N ALA A 197 -34.04 -20.94 -29.07
CA ALA A 197 -32.85 -20.12 -29.33
C ALA A 197 -32.48 -19.21 -28.14
N GLU A 198 -33.48 -18.68 -27.44
CA GLU A 198 -33.29 -17.84 -26.26
C GLU A 198 -32.67 -18.63 -25.09
N THR A 199 -33.26 -19.76 -24.72
CA THR A 199 -32.75 -20.66 -23.68
C THR A 199 -31.36 -21.20 -24.01
N ALA A 200 -31.12 -21.57 -25.27
CA ALA A 200 -29.80 -22.03 -25.71
C ALA A 200 -28.72 -20.95 -25.54
N ALA A 201 -29.04 -19.69 -25.87
CA ALA A 201 -28.12 -18.57 -25.68
C ALA A 201 -27.85 -18.31 -24.20
N GLU A 202 -28.88 -18.39 -23.35
CA GLU A 202 -28.75 -18.25 -21.90
C GLU A 202 -27.87 -19.33 -21.28
N TYR A 203 -28.13 -20.61 -21.60
CA TYR A 203 -27.34 -21.71 -21.07
C TYR A 203 -25.91 -21.70 -21.61
N THR A 204 -25.71 -21.34 -22.88
CA THR A 204 -24.36 -21.16 -23.44
C THR A 204 -23.60 -20.07 -22.68
N LYS A 205 -24.26 -18.96 -22.32
CA LYS A 205 -23.64 -17.90 -21.53
C LYS A 205 -23.26 -18.39 -20.14
N LEU A 206 -24.14 -19.12 -19.46
CA LEU A 206 -23.88 -19.68 -18.14
C LEU A 206 -22.72 -20.69 -18.16
N LEU A 207 -22.69 -21.58 -19.16
CA LEU A 207 -21.60 -22.53 -19.40
C LEU A 207 -20.26 -21.86 -19.73
N SER A 208 -20.28 -20.65 -20.31
CA SER A 208 -19.08 -19.90 -20.69
C SER A 208 -18.51 -19.00 -19.60
N ASN A 209 -19.27 -18.74 -18.54
CA ASN A 209 -18.85 -17.89 -17.43
C ASN A 209 -18.17 -18.75 -16.35
N GLU A 210 -16.92 -19.15 -16.63
CA GLU A 210 -15.93 -19.41 -15.58
C GLU A 210 -15.31 -18.09 -15.08
#